data_AF-A0A6N7ISA9-F1
#
_entry.id   AF-A0A6N7ISA9-F1
#
_cell.length_a   1.000
_cell.length_b   1.000
_cell.length_c   1.000
_cell.angle_alpha   90.00
_cell.angle_beta   90.00
_cell.angle_gamma   90.00
#
_symmetry.space_group_name_H-M   'P 1'
#
loop_
_entity.id
_entity.type
_entity.pdbx_description
1 polymer ?
#
loop_
_entity_poly.entity_id
_entity_poly.type
_entity_poly.pdbx_seq_one_letter_code
_entity_poly.pdbx_strand_id
1 'polypeptide(L)' 'MFCPQCNGTERHRETCSCGAIMRDAGPVADYYGPYSPYFSLAFEQPVCVHLFACPACGRDRRVTVNLIR' A
#
# COMPACT_ATOMS: atom_id res chain seq x y z
N MET A 1 15.06 -7.56 -2.95
CA MET A 1 13.67 -7.44 -3.41
C MET A 1 13.15 -6.10 -2.97
N PHE A 2 12.54 -5.34 -3.88
CA PHE A 2 12.05 -4.00 -3.56
C PHE A 2 10.67 -3.76 -4.16
N CYS A 3 9.89 -2.89 -3.52
CA CYS A 3 8.61 -2.46 -4.05
C CYS A 3 8.84 -1.31 -5.06
N PRO A 4 8.46 -1.45 -6.33
CA PRO A 4 8.65 -0.40 -7.33
C PRO A 4 7.85 0.87 -7.02
N GLN A 5 6.72 0.73 -6.32
CA GLN A 5 5.90 1.85 -5.86
C GLN A 5 6.60 2.65 -4.75
N CYS A 6 7.10 1.97 -3.71
CA CYS A 6 7.86 2.61 -2.63
C CYS A 6 9.13 3.30 -3.14
N ASN A 7 9.82 2.66 -4.09
CA ASN A 7 11.04 3.20 -4.70
C ASN A 7 10.76 4.22 -5.81
N GLY A 8 9.49 4.51 -6.12
CA GLY A 8 9.10 5.51 -7.11
C GLY A 8 9.42 5.14 -8.57
N THR A 9 9.76 3.89 -8.86
CA THR A 9 9.99 3.39 -10.23
C THR A 9 8.68 3.06 -10.95
N GLU A 10 7.62 2.78 -10.21
CA GLU A 10 6.24 2.63 -10.72
C GLU A 10 5.28 3.52 -9.90
N ARG A 11 4.13 3.87 -10.50
CA ARG A 11 3.06 4.64 -9.83
C ARG A 11 1.68 4.07 -10.14
N HIS A 12 1.16 3.24 -9.24
CA HIS A 12 -0.25 2.88 -9.20
C HIS A 12 -1.11 4.12 -8.96
N ARG A 13 -2.20 4.23 -9.72
CA ARG A 13 -3.18 5.31 -9.61
C ARG A 13 -4.55 4.70 -9.38
N GLU A 14 -5.07 4.88 -8.19
CA GLU A 14 -6.41 4.42 -7.83
C GLU A 14 -7.41 5.56 -7.92
N THR A 15 -8.58 5.27 -8.48
CA THR A 15 -9.72 6.20 -8.49
C THR A 15 -10.75 5.69 -7.50
N CYS A 16 -11.18 6.56 -6.58
CA CYS A 16 -12.22 6.22 -5.62
C CYS A 16 -13.59 6.13 -6.32
N SER A 17 -14.52 5.39 -5.74
CA SER A 17 -15.91 5.35 -6.20
C SER A 17 -16.64 6.69 -6.09
N CYS A 18 -16.10 7.69 -5.39
CA CYS A 18 -16.59 9.07 -5.42
C CYS A 18 -16.05 9.90 -6.61
N GLY A 19 -15.16 9.33 -7.43
CA GLY A 19 -14.55 9.98 -8.60
C GLY A 19 -13.21 10.67 -8.36
N ALA A 20 -12.78 10.84 -7.10
CA ALA A 20 -11.49 11.48 -6.78
C ALA A 20 -10.30 10.51 -6.93
N ILE A 21 -9.14 11.04 -7.33
CA ILE A 21 -7.87 10.29 -7.33
C ILE A 21 -7.45 10.04 -5.88
N MET A 22 -7.15 8.78 -5.57
CA MET A 22 -6.69 8.37 -4.25
C MET A 22 -5.19 8.64 -4.11
N ARG A 23 -4.76 8.93 -2.88
CA ARG A 23 -3.35 9.13 -2.54
C ARG A 23 -2.79 7.84 -1.97
N ASP A 24 -1.59 7.48 -2.40
CA ASP A 24 -0.82 6.41 -1.78
C ASP A 24 -0.37 6.87 -0.39
N ALA A 25 -0.80 6.16 0.64
CA ALA A 25 -0.46 6.39 2.05
C ALA A 25 0.67 5.47 2.53
N GLY A 26 1.27 4.69 1.62
CA GLY A 26 2.37 3.79 1.89
C GLY A 26 1.94 2.36 2.23
N PRO A 27 2.92 1.49 2.57
CA PRO A 27 2.66 0.11 2.94
C PRO A 27 1.75 -0.01 4.16
N VAL A 28 0.79 -0.94 4.12
CA VAL A 28 -0.05 -1.30 5.27
C VAL A 28 0.80 -1.79 6.45
N ALA A 29 1.95 -2.42 6.15
CA ALA A 29 2.89 -2.91 7.15
C ALA A 29 3.44 -1.80 8.06
N ASP A 30 3.56 -0.56 7.57
CA ASP A 30 4.05 0.58 8.35
C ASP A 30 3.08 0.97 9.48
N TYR A 31 1.81 0.55 9.38
CA TYR A 31 0.79 0.74 10.42
C TYR A 31 0.75 -0.40 11.44
N TYR A 32 1.50 -1.48 11.21
CA TYR A 32 1.62 -2.56 12.19
C TYR A 32 2.60 -2.15 13.30
N GLY A 33 2.12 -2.22 14.55
CA GLY A 33 3.00 -2.07 15.70
C GLY A 33 4.00 -3.23 15.81
N PRO A 34 5.09 -3.06 16.58
CA PRO A 34 6.15 -4.06 16.73
C PRO A 34 5.69 -5.39 17.36
N TYR A 35 4.53 -5.40 18.01
CA TYR A 35 3.90 -6.58 18.61
C TYR A 35 2.71 -7.12 17.80
N SER A 36 2.45 -6.55 16.62
CA SER A 36 1.38 -7.04 15.76
C SER A 36 1.73 -8.45 15.27
N PRO A 37 0.82 -9.45 15.40
CA PRO A 37 1.02 -10.77 14.82
C PRO A 37 1.27 -10.73 13.31
N TYR A 38 0.83 -9.65 12.65
CA TYR A 38 0.97 -9.45 11.20
C TYR A 38 2.29 -8.77 10.81
N PHE A 39 3.06 -8.24 11.77
CA PHE A 39 4.31 -7.53 11.49
C PHE A 39 5.34 -8.45 10.83
N SER A 40 5.61 -9.62 11.43
CA SER A 40 6.56 -10.60 10.87
C SER A 40 6.09 -11.17 9.53
N LEU A 41 4.79 -11.45 9.40
CA LEU A 41 4.18 -12.01 8.18
C LEU A 41 4.23 -11.06 6.97
N ALA A 42 4.37 -9.75 7.20
CA ALA A 42 4.49 -8.77 6.13
C ALA A 42 5.78 -8.90 5.33
N PHE A 43 6.86 -9.39 5.95
CA PHE A 43 8.18 -9.53 5.32
C PHE A 43 8.38 -10.88 4.61
N GLU A 44 7.52 -11.86 4.87
CA GLU A 44 7.59 -13.19 4.26
C GLU A 44 6.88 -13.27 2.91
N GLN A 45 6.06 -12.26 2.58
CA GLN A 45 5.27 -12.25 1.35
C GLN A 45 6.04 -11.60 0.19
N PRO A 46 5.96 -12.14 -1.04
CA PRO A 46 6.61 -11.56 -2.22
C PRO A 46 5.88 -10.31 -2.75
N VAL A 47 5.06 -9.66 -1.92
CA VAL A 47 4.21 -8.54 -2.28
C VAL A 47 4.27 -7.44 -1.22
N CYS A 48 4.11 -6.20 -1.66
CA CYS A 48 3.92 -5.03 -0.81
C CYS A 48 2.46 -4.56 -0.94
N VAL A 49 1.72 -4.53 0.17
CA VAL A 49 0.33 -4.07 0.18
C VAL A 49 0.32 -2.58 0.52
N HIS A 50 -0.07 -1.73 -0.41
CA HIS A 50 -0.21 -0.29 -0.23
C HIS A 50 -1.62 0.11 0.18
N LEU A 51 -1.72 1.07 1.08
CA LEU A 51 -2.97 1.71 1.47
C LEU A 51 -3.17 2.97 0.61
N PHE A 52 -4.24 3.00 -0.17
CA PHE A 52 -4.68 4.20 -0.87
C PHE A 52 -5.81 4.84 -0.10
N ALA A 53 -5.70 6.14 0.20
CA ALA A 53 -6.71 6.91 0.91
C ALA A 53 -7.33 7.97 -0.01
N CYS A 54 -8.66 8.03 -0.03
CA CYS A 54 -9.38 9.05 -0.77
C CYS A 54 -9.42 10.35 0.04
N PRO A 55 -8.85 11.47 -0.46
CA PRO A 55 -8.87 12.73 0.25
C PRO A 55 -10.23 13.42 0.27
N ALA A 56 -11.17 13.01 -0.60
CA ALA A 56 -12.48 13.64 -0.72
C ALA A 56 -13.55 13.02 0.18
N CYS A 57 -13.55 11.69 0.35
CA CYS A 57 -14.59 10.99 1.12
C CYS A 57 -14.04 10.09 2.24
N GLY A 58 -12.71 10.05 2.45
CA GLY A 58 -12.07 9.30 3.53
C GLY A 58 -12.05 7.77 3.37
N ARG A 59 -12.58 7.22 2.27
CA ARG A 59 -12.51 5.77 2.00
C ARG A 59 -11.08 5.36 1.68
N ASP A 60 -10.71 4.19 2.14
CA ASP A 60 -9.43 3.56 1.84
C ASP A 60 -9.59 2.33 0.93
N ARG A 61 -8.49 1.95 0.29
CA ARG A 61 -8.39 0.74 -0.53
C ARG A 61 -7.00 0.15 -0.37
N ARG A 62 -6.93 -1.18 -0.27
CA ARG A 62 -5.65 -1.90 -0.27
C ARG A 62 -5.32 -2.38 -1.68
N VAL A 63 -4.11 -2.12 -2.12
CA VAL A 63 -3.59 -2.51 -3.44
C VAL A 63 -2.33 -3.32 -3.26
N THR A 64 -2.30 -4.51 -3.86
CA THR A 64 -1.15 -5.40 -3.79
C THR A 64 -0.21 -5.11 -4.94
N VAL A 65 1.06 -4.83 -4.63
CA VAL A 65 2.14 -4.59 -5.59
C VAL A 65 3.15 -5.73 -5.46
N ASN A 66 3.55 -6.34 -6.58
CA ASN A 66 4.55 -7.41 -6.55
C ASN A 66 5.95 -6.83 -6.30
N LEU A 67 6.74 -7.48 -5.44
CA LEU A 67 8.12 -7.11 -5.23
C LEU A 67 8.97 -7.54 -6.42
N ILE A 68 9.84 -6.64 -6.90
CA ILE A 68 10.78 -6.91 -7.99
C ILE A 68 12.11 -7.38 -7.39
N ARG A 69 12.75 -8.34 -8.05
CA ARG A 69 14.03 -8.91 -7.61
C ARG A 69 15.19 -7.98 -7.93
#